data_AF-A0A368SVP4-F1
#
_entry.id   AF-A0A368SVP4-F1
#
_cell.length_a   1.000
_cell.length_b   1.000
_cell.length_c   1.000
_cell.angle_alpha   90.00
_cell.angle_beta   90.00
_cell.angle_gamma   90.00
#
_symmetry.space_group_name_H-M   'P 1'
#
loop_
_entity.id
_entity.type
_entity.pdbx_description
1 polymer ?
#
loop_
_entity_poly.entity_id
_entity_poly.type
_entity_poly.pdbx_seq_one_letter_code
_entity_poly.pdbx_strand_id
1 'polypeptide(L)'
;MDDSDLGIWHQYLDFAEKEGDHEKVVGLYERCLTPCAAHADIWMHYVEFLEDANMITDASAALSRALKSVKREALLEICRFSAMYKECIGDIPGARQQYHEIYSEIRSNLT
;
A
#
# COMPACT_ATOMS: atom_id res chain seq x y z
N MET A 1 7.53 11.15 12.16
CA MET A 1 6.30 10.84 12.90
C MET A 1 6.68 9.86 13.99
N ASP A 2 6.23 10.08 15.21
CA ASP A 2 6.48 9.13 16.28
C ASP A 2 5.47 7.96 16.21
N ASP A 3 5.78 6.86 16.89
CA ASP A 3 4.93 5.66 16.88
C ASP A 3 3.55 5.92 17.54
N SER A 4 3.45 6.96 18.37
CA SER A 4 2.21 7.36 19.03
C SER A 4 1.23 7.99 18.04
N ASP A 5 1.70 8.88 17.17
CA ASP A 5 0.88 9.48 16.13
C ASP A 5 0.36 8.41 15.16
N LEU A 6 1.20 7.44 14.78
CA LEU A 6 0.80 6.35 13.88
C LEU A 6 -0.35 5.51 14.47
N GLY A 7 -0.28 5.20 15.77
CA GLY A 7 -1.34 4.50 16.48
C GLY A 7 -2.69 5.25 16.49
N ILE A 8 -2.66 6.59 16.52
CA ILE A 8 -3.87 7.42 16.43
C ILE A 8 -4.49 7.32 15.03
N TRP A 9 -3.67 7.35 13.97
CA TRP A 9 -4.18 7.20 12.61
C TRP A 9 -4.83 5.84 12.39
N HIS A 10 -4.22 4.76 12.86
CA HIS A 10 -4.82 3.42 12.81
C HIS A 10 -6.20 3.39 13.46
N GLN A 11 -6.32 3.90 14.70
CA GLN A 11 -7.63 3.96 15.37
C GLN A 11 -8.66 4.81 14.63
N TYR A 12 -8.22 5.90 14.01
CA TYR A 12 -9.13 6.79 13.29
C TYR A 12 -9.58 6.20 11.95
N LEU A 13 -8.68 5.52 11.22
CA LEU A 13 -8.99 4.79 10.00
C LEU A 13 -9.99 3.67 10.31
N ASP A 14 -9.72 2.85 11.34
CA ASP A 14 -10.64 1.80 11.80
C ASP A 14 -12.04 2.32 12.15
N PHE A 15 -12.11 3.52 12.75
CA PHE A 15 -13.37 4.17 13.06
C PHE A 15 -14.10 4.62 11.78
N ALA A 16 -13.39 5.29 10.87
CA ALA A 16 -13.96 5.82 9.64
C ALA A 16 -14.47 4.71 8.71
N GLU A 17 -13.73 3.60 8.59
CA GLU A 17 -14.15 2.43 7.81
C GLU A 17 -15.48 1.85 8.31
N LYS A 18 -15.69 1.82 9.63
CA LYS A 18 -16.94 1.35 10.24
C LYS A 18 -18.14 2.28 9.98
N GLU A 19 -17.90 3.57 9.72
CA GLU A 19 -18.98 4.50 9.34
C GLU A 19 -19.47 4.26 7.89
N GLY A 20 -18.67 3.59 7.05
CA GLY A 20 -19.08 3.11 5.72
C GLY A 20 -19.13 4.17 4.60
N ASP A 21 -18.68 5.39 4.86
CA ASP A 21 -18.59 6.46 3.85
C ASP A 21 -17.25 6.37 3.12
N HIS A 22 -17.24 5.66 1.99
CA HIS A 22 -16.02 5.33 1.25
C HIS A 22 -15.25 6.56 0.77
N GLU A 23 -15.93 7.62 0.31
CA GLU A 23 -15.25 8.85 -0.13
C GLU A 23 -14.53 9.54 1.02
N LYS A 24 -15.14 9.57 2.21
CA LYS A 24 -14.50 10.12 3.41
C LYS A 24 -13.32 9.28 3.86
N VAL A 25 -13.43 7.95 3.81
CA VAL A 25 -12.34 7.04 4.17
C VAL A 25 -11.16 7.22 3.22
N VAL A 26 -11.39 7.28 1.91
CA VAL A 26 -10.35 7.58 0.91
C VAL A 26 -9.68 8.92 1.20
N GLY A 27 -10.45 9.98 1.45
CA GLY A 27 -9.90 11.28 1.80
C GLY A 27 -9.07 11.26 3.10
N LEU A 28 -9.45 10.42 4.06
CA LEU A 28 -8.71 10.24 5.31
C LEU A 28 -7.38 9.50 5.08
N TYR A 29 -7.39 8.44 4.27
CA TYR A 29 -6.18 7.73 3.86
C TYR A 29 -5.19 8.66 3.15
N GLU A 30 -5.64 9.44 2.17
CA GLU A 30 -4.77 10.39 1.45
C GLU A 30 -4.14 11.44 2.39
N ARG A 31 -4.89 11.89 3.40
CA ARG A 31 -4.36 12.80 4.43
C ARG A 31 -3.34 12.10 5.34
N CYS A 32 -3.60 10.87 5.74
CA CYS A 32 -2.70 10.05 6.55
C CYS A 32 -1.39 9.78 5.82
N LEU A 33 -1.45 9.50 4.52
CA LEU A 33 -0.29 9.18 3.70
C LEU A 33 0.64 10.37 3.47
N THR A 34 0.20 11.61 3.68
CA THR A 34 1.07 12.79 3.56
C THR A 34 2.26 12.74 4.55
N PRO A 35 2.04 12.55 5.87
CA PRO A 35 3.12 12.28 6.81
C PRO A 35 3.54 10.81 6.87
N CYS A 36 2.66 9.85 6.54
CA CYS A 36 2.90 8.42 6.73
C CYS A 36 3.36 7.67 5.47
N ALA A 37 3.73 8.34 4.37
CA ALA A 37 4.02 7.68 3.09
C ALA A 37 5.10 6.57 3.16
N ALA A 38 5.99 6.65 4.16
CA ALA A 38 7.07 5.69 4.37
C ALA A 38 6.63 4.40 5.09
N HIS A 39 5.43 4.37 5.66
CA HIS A 39 4.88 3.31 6.49
C HIS A 39 4.06 2.35 5.60
N ALA A 40 4.60 1.15 5.36
CA ALA A 40 4.00 0.19 4.44
C ALA A 40 2.66 -0.38 4.94
N ASP A 41 2.49 -0.50 6.25
CA ASP A 41 1.26 -0.92 6.91
C ASP A 41 0.05 -0.06 6.52
N ILE A 42 0.21 1.27 6.51
CA ILE A 42 -0.87 2.19 6.09
C ILE A 42 -1.25 1.97 4.63
N TRP A 43 -0.26 1.71 3.75
CA TRP A 43 -0.54 1.43 2.34
C TRP A 43 -1.22 0.08 2.13
N MET A 44 -0.82 -0.96 2.86
CA MET A 44 -1.44 -2.28 2.77
C MET A 44 -2.91 -2.23 3.19
N HIS A 45 -3.19 -1.62 4.35
CA HIS A 45 -4.56 -1.38 4.82
C HIS A 45 -5.40 -0.59 3.80
N TYR A 46 -4.83 0.45 3.20
CA TYR A 46 -5.55 1.25 2.20
C TYR A 46 -5.91 0.41 0.95
N VAL A 47 -4.99 -0.43 0.48
CA VAL A 47 -5.25 -1.31 -0.66
C VAL A 47 -6.33 -2.33 -0.32
N GLU A 48 -6.25 -2.97 0.85
CA GLU A 48 -7.27 -3.93 1.33
C GLU A 48 -8.66 -3.28 1.41
N PHE A 49 -8.75 -2.07 1.98
CA PHE A 49 -9.99 -1.29 2.01
C PHE A 49 -10.57 -1.04 0.60
N LEU A 50 -9.72 -0.65 -0.36
CA LEU A 50 -10.13 -0.43 -1.74
C LEU A 50 -10.56 -1.73 -2.44
N GLU A 51 -9.94 -2.86 -2.11
CA GLU A 51 -10.36 -4.18 -2.59
C GLU A 51 -11.74 -4.57 -2.07
N ASP A 52 -11.98 -4.41 -0.77
CA ASP A 52 -13.27 -4.70 -0.13
C ASP A 52 -14.38 -3.79 -0.69
N ALA A 53 -14.04 -2.56 -1.05
CA ALA A 53 -14.91 -1.61 -1.75
C ALA A 53 -15.09 -1.93 -3.26
N ASN A 54 -14.43 -2.97 -3.78
CA ASN A 54 -14.40 -3.35 -5.19
C ASN A 54 -13.86 -2.25 -6.14
N MET A 55 -12.96 -1.40 -5.62
CA MET A 55 -12.29 -0.29 -6.30
C MET A 55 -10.91 -0.71 -6.82
N ILE A 56 -10.87 -1.76 -7.66
CA ILE A 56 -9.64 -2.44 -8.10
C ILE A 56 -8.66 -1.51 -8.84
N THR A 57 -9.16 -0.52 -9.59
CA THR A 57 -8.31 0.46 -10.28
C THR A 57 -7.55 1.36 -9.30
N ASP A 58 -8.23 1.80 -8.25
CA ASP A 58 -7.66 2.68 -7.23
C ASP A 58 -6.71 1.89 -6.33
N ALA A 59 -7.07 0.65 -5.98
CA ALA A 59 -6.19 -0.28 -5.25
C ALA A 59 -4.86 -0.49 -5.99
N SER A 60 -4.91 -0.75 -7.30
CA SER A 60 -3.72 -0.92 -8.14
C SER A 60 -2.86 0.35 -8.23
N ALA A 61 -3.51 1.52 -8.27
CA ALA A 61 -2.82 2.82 -8.28
C ALA A 61 -2.16 3.14 -6.93
N ALA A 62 -2.86 2.88 -5.81
CA ALA A 62 -2.34 3.04 -4.46
C ALA A 62 -1.11 2.15 -4.24
N LEU A 63 -1.18 0.88 -4.64
CA LEU A 63 -0.06 -0.05 -4.57
C LEU A 63 1.16 0.41 -5.37
N SER A 64 0.93 0.95 -6.57
CA SER A 64 1.99 1.53 -7.42
C SER A 64 2.66 2.75 -6.79
N ARG A 65 1.89 3.57 -6.07
CA ARG A 65 2.42 4.71 -5.30
C ARG A 65 3.21 4.23 -4.09
N ALA A 66 2.71 3.20 -3.41
CA ALA A 66 3.31 2.68 -2.21
C ALA A 66 4.74 2.15 -2.47
N LEU A 67 4.93 1.38 -3.54
CA LEU A 67 6.24 0.86 -3.97
C LEU A 67 7.29 1.96 -4.19
N LYS A 68 6.85 3.16 -4.60
CA LYS A 68 7.73 4.32 -4.82
C LYS A 68 7.97 5.14 -3.55
N SER A 69 7.12 4.99 -2.54
CA SER A 69 7.08 5.85 -1.36
C SER A 69 7.70 5.22 -0.11
N VAL A 70 7.63 3.89 0.00
CA VAL A 70 8.17 3.17 1.16
C VAL A 70 9.70 3.13 1.16
N LYS A 71 10.28 3.01 2.36
CA LYS A 71 11.72 2.85 2.52
C LYS A 71 12.18 1.44 2.14
N ARG A 72 13.48 1.29 1.89
CA ARG A 72 14.10 0.04 1.47
C ARG A 72 13.80 -1.13 2.41
N GLU A 73 13.75 -0.87 3.72
CA GLU A 73 13.50 -1.87 4.74
C GLU A 73 12.09 -2.48 4.62
N ALA A 74 11.10 -1.67 4.22
CA ALA A 74 9.71 -2.08 4.03
C ALA A 74 9.39 -2.46 2.57
N LEU A 75 10.35 -2.30 1.65
CA LEU A 75 10.16 -2.61 0.23
C LEU A 75 9.84 -4.08 0.01
N LEU A 76 10.55 -5.00 0.69
CA LEU A 76 10.28 -6.44 0.53
C LEU A 76 8.89 -6.85 1.01
N GLU A 77 8.42 -6.22 2.09
CA GLU A 77 7.08 -6.46 2.64
C GLU A 77 6.01 -6.05 1.63
N ILE A 78 6.09 -4.82 1.12
CA ILE A 78 5.10 -4.32 0.16
C ILE A 78 5.15 -5.05 -1.19
N CYS A 79 6.33 -5.52 -1.61
CA CYS A 79 6.47 -6.27 -2.84
C CYS A 79 5.82 -7.65 -2.73
N ARG A 80 5.94 -8.30 -1.57
CA ARG A 80 5.22 -9.55 -1.29
C ARG A 80 3.71 -9.32 -1.32
N PHE A 81 3.23 -8.28 -0.65
CA PHE A 81 1.82 -7.89 -0.67
C PHE A 81 1.34 -7.63 -2.10
N SER A 82 2.11 -6.86 -2.88
CA SER A 82 1.81 -6.55 -4.28
C SER A 82 1.71 -7.77 -5.18
N ALA A 83 2.57 -8.77 -4.97
CA ALA A 83 2.53 -10.01 -5.74
C ALA A 83 1.25 -10.82 -5.43
N MET A 84 0.88 -10.93 -4.16
CA MET A 84 -0.35 -11.61 -3.73
C MET A 84 -1.59 -10.91 -4.30
N TYR A 85 -1.66 -9.58 -4.18
CA TYR A 85 -2.72 -8.77 -4.78
C TYR A 85 -2.89 -9.05 -6.28
N LYS A 86 -1.77 -9.01 -7.03
CA LYS A 86 -1.78 -9.25 -8.47
C LYS A 86 -2.22 -10.67 -8.84
N GLU A 87 -1.89 -11.68 -8.03
CA GLU A 87 -2.38 -13.04 -8.22
C GLU A 87 -3.89 -13.13 -7.96
N CYS A 88 -4.42 -12.46 -6.93
CA CYS A 88 -5.84 -12.42 -6.60
C CYS A 88 -6.69 -11.79 -7.71
N ILE A 89 -6.19 -10.73 -8.36
CA ILE A 89 -6.86 -10.11 -9.52
C ILE A 89 -6.65 -10.89 -10.84
N GLY A 90 -5.81 -11.93 -10.83
CA GLY A 90 -5.49 -12.76 -12.01
C GLY A 90 -4.37 -12.22 -12.91
N ASP A 91 -3.66 -11.16 -12.52
CA ASP A 91 -2.51 -10.57 -13.22
C ASP A 91 -1.18 -11.23 -12.83
N ILE A 92 -1.07 -12.52 -13.13
CA ILE A 92 0.16 -13.29 -12.91
C ILE A 92 1.36 -12.73 -13.70
N PRO A 93 1.23 -12.29 -14.98
CA PRO A 93 2.33 -11.69 -15.71
C PRO A 93 2.87 -10.41 -15.05
N GLY A 94 1.97 -9.53 -14.59
CA GLY A 94 2.34 -8.28 -13.92
C GLY A 94 3.04 -8.51 -12.57
N ALA A 95 2.71 -9.58 -11.84
CA ALA A 95 3.41 -9.95 -10.61
C ALA A 95 4.87 -10.34 -10.89
N ARG A 96 5.10 -11.14 -11.95
CA ARG A 96 6.44 -11.59 -12.35
C ARG A 96 7.31 -10.46 -12.84
N GLN A 97 6.76 -9.58 -13.68
CA GLN A 97 7.51 -8.44 -14.20
C GLN A 97 8.04 -7.55 -13.07
N GLN A 98 7.18 -7.23 -12.12
CA GLN A 98 7.54 -6.41 -10.97
C GLN A 98 8.64 -7.05 -10.12
N TYR A 99 8.56 -8.37 -9.86
CA TYR A 99 9.64 -9.09 -9.17
C TYR A 99 10.99 -8.92 -9.88
N HIS A 100 11.01 -9.04 -11.21
CA HIS A 100 12.23 -8.85 -11.99
C HIS A 100 12.77 -7.41 -11.91
N GLU A 101 11.90 -6.41 -11.97
CA GLU A 101 12.27 -5.00 -11.83
C GLU A 101 12.93 -4.74 -10.47
N ILE A 102 12.28 -5.14 -9.37
CA ILE A 102 12.81 -4.98 -8.01
C ILE A 102 14.11 -5.75 -7.82
N TYR A 103 14.18 -7.01 -8.29
CA TYR A 103 15.39 -7.81 -8.18
C TYR A 103 16.56 -7.16 -8.94
N SER A 104 16.29 -6.56 -10.10
CA SER A 104 17.30 -5.84 -10.88
C SER A 104 17.78 -4.57 -10.16
N GLU A 105 16.89 -3.83 -9.52
CA GLU A 105 17.22 -2.63 -8.73
C GLU A 105 18.03 -3.01 -7.49
N ILE A 106 17.64 -4.05 -6.76
CA ILE A 106 18.41 -4.54 -5.61
C ILE A 106 19.81 -4.97 -6.06
N ARG A 107 19.90 -5.67 -7.20
CA ARG A 107 21.17 -6.16 -7.76
C ARG A 107 22.08 -5.02 -8.25
N SER A 108 21.56 -3.99 -8.91
CA SER A 108 22.38 -2.88 -9.42
C SER A 108 22.94 -2.01 -8.30
N ASN A 109 22.23 -1.89 -7.19
CA ASN A 109 22.66 -1.13 -6.01
C ASN A 109 23.68 -1.88 -5.13
N LEU A 110 24.11 -3.09 -5.52
CA LEU A 110 25.14 -3.88 -4.84
C LEU A 110 26.52 -3.81 -5.52
N THR A 111 26.63 -3.15 -6.67
CA THR A 111 27.88 -2.93 -7.43
C THR A 111 28.25 -1.46 -7.46
#